data_AF-A0A011PJ63-F1
#
_entry.id   AF-A0A011PJ63-F1
#
_cell.length_a   1.000
_cell.length_b   1.000
_cell.length_c   1.000
_cell.angle_alpha   90.00
_cell.angle_beta   90.00
_cell.angle_gamma   90.00
#
_symmetry.space_group_name_H-M   'P 1'
#
loop_
_entity.id
_entity.type
_entity.pdbx_description
1 polymer ?
#
loop_
_entity_poly.entity_id
_entity_poly.type
_entity_poly.pdbx_seq_one_letter_code
_entity_poly.pdbx_strand_id
1 'polypeptide(L)'
;MEFLHTARLALTPLSPIHIGCGEDFDPTNYLIEGETLFGFDASRARLPDQLATRLGELGTKADLLGIQRFFREQREHFKPHAQLLIPVAAGVAHEYEQRVGRVANREANGKSVVNQLFIERASHSNGRPYIPGSSLKGALRTAIVDDLNAGKPPLASEKGRLPNSWDSAKIEKRLLLGDFASSPLRLVKPADLMPVGEVTRQVLYAINQKKERVLDREGNERPPRGVPSRKECILPGQYRAFAGALTLHHLGSHGTPGNAPVERLRPLSLARIARETNDYHLPRLSAELQMLDRRGFVDPHWKGAVEKLLAGETRAALDEGRAFLVRLGRHGGAECKTLSGEGVAQIKILQVNNAEGRRNPPVFLSYTKTVWLAGKDARDRRHLLPFGWALVEIDPQEDLAELRAWCDRQAQSRPDMASIRAGFAEARAVAEQQAEQLRAASAAALAAEKERLAQEAERARRKEALGPEMREIDEFVDAYRQRADQLRGGKDKPNTAYHQRAQRLAESAANWGANETRAAVAAIEEWLPKVVTIDLKSLRRTPWLAALRTRAQG
;
A
#
# COMPACT_ATOMS: atom_id res chain seq x y z
N MET A 1 38.99 13.89 27.87
CA MET A 1 38.08 13.86 26.71
C MET A 1 37.10 12.73 26.93
N GLU A 2 35.82 12.97 26.67
CA GLU A 2 34.79 11.95 26.70
C GLU A 2 35.02 10.94 25.56
N PHE A 3 34.91 9.64 25.84
CA PHE A 3 35.17 8.58 24.86
C PHE A 3 34.16 8.61 23.70
N LEU A 4 32.92 9.02 23.99
CA LEU A 4 31.85 9.23 23.03
C LEU A 4 31.34 10.67 23.18
N HIS A 5 31.17 11.35 22.07
CA HIS A 5 30.45 12.62 22.01
C HIS A 5 29.22 12.43 21.13
N THR A 6 28.03 12.53 21.71
CA THR A 6 26.76 12.32 21.00
C THR A 6 25.97 13.61 20.96
N ALA A 7 25.59 14.03 19.76
CA ALA A 7 24.70 15.16 19.54
C ALA A 7 23.34 14.69 19.00
N ARG A 8 22.28 15.39 19.40
CA ARG A 8 20.96 15.29 18.80
C ARG A 8 20.97 15.95 17.42
N LEU A 9 20.45 15.25 16.43
CA LEU A 9 20.18 15.80 15.11
C LEU A 9 18.69 16.09 14.96
N ALA A 10 18.35 17.24 14.36
CA ALA A 10 17.01 17.54 13.92
C ALA A 10 17.02 17.91 12.43
N LEU A 11 16.22 17.22 11.62
CA LEU A 11 16.19 17.38 10.16
C LEU A 11 14.89 18.04 9.71
N THR A 12 15.04 19.10 8.91
CA THR A 12 13.96 19.81 8.23
C THR A 12 14.09 19.60 6.71
N PRO A 13 13.15 18.89 6.05
CA PRO A 13 13.15 18.73 4.60
C PRO A 13 12.94 20.09 3.90
N LEU A 14 13.86 20.48 3.01
CA LEU A 14 13.76 21.72 2.22
C LEU A 14 13.15 21.48 0.85
N SER A 15 13.28 20.27 0.31
CA SER A 15 12.64 19.83 -0.92
C SER A 15 12.09 18.40 -0.80
N PRO A 16 11.29 17.89 -1.75
CA PRO A 16 10.74 16.53 -1.66
C PRO A 16 11.85 15.48 -1.53
N ILE A 17 11.76 14.57 -0.55
CA ILE A 17 12.78 13.53 -0.31
C ILE A 17 12.18 12.16 -0.63
N HIS A 18 12.88 11.40 -1.48
CA HIS A 18 12.59 9.99 -1.72
C HIS A 18 13.86 9.15 -1.53
N ILE A 19 13.81 8.26 -0.54
CA ILE A 19 14.82 7.22 -0.28
C ILE A 19 14.08 5.90 -0.46
N GLY A 20 14.40 5.13 -1.50
CA GLY A 20 13.66 3.90 -1.80
C GLY A 20 13.99 2.76 -0.83
N CYS A 21 12.99 1.95 -0.46
CA CYS A 21 13.20 0.70 0.30
C CYS A 21 13.37 -0.54 -0.60
N GLY A 22 13.19 -0.39 -1.92
CA GLY A 22 13.20 -1.51 -2.87
C GLY A 22 11.84 -2.19 -3.05
N GLU A 23 10.79 -1.69 -2.38
CA GLU A 23 9.41 -2.09 -2.57
C GLU A 23 8.63 -1.05 -3.38
N ASP A 24 7.64 -1.52 -4.12
CA ASP A 24 6.71 -0.69 -4.89
C ASP A 24 5.28 -0.92 -4.40
N PHE A 25 4.44 0.12 -4.44
CA PHE A 25 3.02 -0.11 -4.57
C PHE A 25 2.74 -0.58 -5.99
N ASP A 26 2.02 -1.68 -6.10
CA ASP A 26 1.61 -2.27 -7.35
C ASP A 26 0.07 -2.28 -7.41
N PRO A 27 -0.56 -2.16 -8.58
CA PRO A 27 -2.01 -1.99 -8.71
C PRO A 27 -2.84 -3.26 -8.35
N THR A 28 -2.29 -4.14 -7.51
CA THR A 28 -2.98 -5.21 -6.78
C THR A 28 -2.99 -4.98 -5.25
N ASN A 29 -2.13 -4.08 -4.75
CA ASN A 29 -1.96 -3.77 -3.33
C ASN A 29 -2.32 -2.32 -2.96
N TYR A 30 -2.84 -1.56 -3.93
CA TYR A 30 -3.40 -0.23 -3.68
C TYR A 30 -4.57 0.11 -4.61
N LEU A 31 -5.36 1.08 -4.17
CA LEU A 31 -6.38 1.77 -4.96
C LEU A 31 -6.17 3.27 -4.84
N ILE A 32 -6.49 4.02 -5.90
CA ILE A 32 -6.59 5.49 -5.81
C ILE A 32 -8.05 5.89 -5.99
N GLU A 33 -8.55 6.70 -5.05
CA GLU A 33 -9.86 7.33 -5.15
C GLU A 33 -9.75 8.80 -4.70
N GLY A 34 -10.29 9.70 -5.53
CA GLY A 34 -9.96 11.12 -5.45
C GLY A 34 -8.44 11.32 -5.54
N GLU A 35 -7.89 12.09 -4.62
CA GLU A 35 -6.44 12.32 -4.51
C GLU A 35 -5.80 11.52 -3.35
N THR A 36 -6.39 10.37 -2.98
CA THR A 36 -5.85 9.50 -1.93
C THR A 36 -5.57 8.10 -2.46
N LEU A 37 -4.34 7.62 -2.21
CA LEU A 37 -3.95 6.23 -2.33
C LEU A 37 -4.30 5.48 -1.04
N PHE A 38 -5.01 4.37 -1.19
CA PHE A 38 -5.38 3.42 -0.16
C PHE A 38 -4.52 2.16 -0.35
N GLY A 39 -3.47 2.02 0.46
CA GLY A 39 -2.56 0.87 0.43
C GLY A 39 -3.04 -0.22 1.38
N PHE A 40 -3.15 -1.45 0.89
CA PHE A 40 -3.64 -2.61 1.63
C PHE A 40 -2.83 -3.87 1.31
N ASP A 41 -2.98 -4.86 2.18
CA ASP A 41 -2.53 -6.22 1.93
C ASP A 41 -3.73 -7.02 1.41
N ALA A 42 -3.70 -7.38 0.12
CA ALA A 42 -4.80 -8.07 -0.54
C ALA A 42 -5.16 -9.40 0.15
N SER A 43 -4.20 -10.06 0.80
CA SER A 43 -4.43 -11.34 1.49
C SER A 43 -5.34 -11.21 2.73
N ARG A 44 -5.47 -10.00 3.29
CA ARG A 44 -6.33 -9.73 4.45
C ARG A 44 -7.80 -9.54 4.10
N ALA A 45 -8.10 -9.28 2.82
CA ALA A 45 -9.47 -9.15 2.34
C ALA A 45 -10.02 -10.55 2.02
N ARG A 46 -10.90 -11.08 2.88
CA ARG A 46 -11.52 -12.39 2.65
C ARG A 46 -12.55 -12.28 1.51
N LEU A 47 -12.18 -12.80 0.35
CA LEU A 47 -13.06 -12.85 -0.81
C LEU A 47 -14.14 -13.92 -0.66
N PRO A 48 -15.39 -13.63 -1.09
CA PRO A 48 -16.40 -14.65 -1.39
C PRO A 48 -15.91 -15.64 -2.46
N ASP A 49 -16.36 -16.89 -2.41
CA ASP A 49 -15.89 -17.98 -3.27
C ASP A 49 -15.98 -17.67 -4.78
N GLN A 50 -17.02 -16.97 -5.20
CA GLN A 50 -17.18 -16.54 -6.60
C GLN A 50 -16.09 -15.55 -7.03
N LEU A 51 -15.76 -14.57 -6.17
CA LEU A 51 -14.72 -13.59 -6.44
C LEU A 51 -13.32 -14.21 -6.35
N ALA A 52 -13.12 -15.13 -5.41
CA ALA A 52 -11.88 -15.89 -5.28
C ALA A 52 -11.61 -16.75 -6.52
N THR A 53 -12.63 -17.46 -7.02
CA THR A 53 -12.55 -18.24 -8.27
C THR A 53 -12.20 -17.33 -9.45
N ARG A 54 -12.92 -16.20 -9.61
CA ARG A 54 -12.67 -15.23 -10.70
C ARG A 54 -11.24 -14.69 -10.66
N LEU A 55 -10.72 -14.32 -9.49
CA LEU A 55 -9.35 -13.84 -9.33
C LEU A 55 -8.32 -14.95 -9.63
N GLY A 56 -8.59 -16.18 -9.18
CA GLY A 56 -7.75 -17.35 -9.46
C GLY A 56 -7.64 -17.65 -10.96
N GLU A 57 -8.73 -17.56 -11.71
CA GLU A 57 -8.72 -17.72 -13.17
C GLU A 57 -7.88 -16.65 -13.88
N LEU A 58 -8.00 -15.38 -13.44
CA LEU A 58 -7.19 -14.28 -13.98
C LEU A 58 -5.70 -14.49 -13.71
N GLY A 59 -5.36 -14.95 -12.50
CA GLY A 59 -4.00 -15.33 -12.12
C GLY A 59 -3.44 -16.47 -12.97
N THR A 60 -4.24 -17.52 -13.20
CA THR A 60 -3.86 -18.69 -14.02
C THR A 60 -3.57 -18.29 -15.47
N LYS A 61 -4.32 -17.31 -16.00
CA LYS A 61 -4.14 -16.77 -17.35
C LYS A 61 -3.03 -15.71 -17.44
N ALA A 62 -2.42 -15.34 -16.32
CA ALA A 62 -1.49 -14.21 -16.20
C ALA A 62 -2.05 -12.89 -16.80
N ASP A 63 -3.36 -12.67 -16.69
CA ASP A 63 -4.02 -11.46 -17.23
C ASP A 63 -3.86 -10.27 -16.27
N LEU A 64 -2.69 -9.63 -16.32
CA LEU A 64 -2.38 -8.46 -15.47
C LEU A 64 -3.43 -7.34 -15.59
N LEU A 65 -3.97 -7.09 -16.78
CA LEU A 65 -4.99 -6.05 -16.97
C LEU A 65 -6.31 -6.47 -16.35
N GLY A 66 -6.69 -7.74 -16.49
CA GLY A 66 -7.86 -8.32 -15.83
C GLY A 66 -7.75 -8.26 -14.32
N ILE A 67 -6.57 -8.55 -13.76
CA ILE A 67 -6.31 -8.43 -12.31
C ILE A 67 -6.47 -6.97 -11.86
N GLN A 68 -5.87 -6.01 -12.57
CA GLN A 68 -6.05 -4.59 -12.24
C GLN A 68 -7.52 -4.14 -12.30
N ARG A 69 -8.26 -4.57 -13.33
CA ARG A 69 -9.71 -4.32 -13.44
C ARG A 69 -10.46 -4.92 -12.26
N PHE A 70 -10.13 -6.15 -11.87
CA PHE A 70 -10.76 -6.82 -10.75
C PHE A 70 -10.62 -6.00 -9.45
N PHE A 71 -9.41 -5.58 -9.07
CA PHE A 71 -9.23 -4.77 -7.87
C PHE A 71 -9.99 -3.43 -7.95
N ARG A 72 -9.98 -2.79 -9.12
CA ARG A 72 -10.71 -1.53 -9.35
C ARG A 72 -12.24 -1.68 -9.25
N GLU A 73 -12.78 -2.75 -9.83
CA GLU A 73 -14.21 -3.07 -9.79
C GLU A 73 -14.65 -3.45 -8.38
N GLN A 74 -13.81 -4.20 -7.65
CA GLN A 74 -14.08 -4.67 -6.29
C GLN A 74 -13.53 -3.71 -5.21
N ARG A 75 -13.34 -2.43 -5.55
CA ARG A 75 -12.68 -1.44 -4.66
C ARG A 75 -13.34 -1.32 -3.28
N GLU A 76 -14.67 -1.39 -3.21
CA GLU A 76 -15.42 -1.31 -1.95
C GLU A 76 -15.10 -2.48 -1.01
N HIS A 77 -14.70 -3.63 -1.57
CA HIS A 77 -14.29 -4.79 -0.77
C HIS A 77 -12.88 -4.61 -0.19
N PHE A 78 -11.94 -4.03 -0.95
CA PHE A 78 -10.54 -3.91 -0.54
C PHE A 78 -10.24 -2.64 0.26
N LYS A 79 -10.90 -1.53 -0.06
CA LYS A 79 -10.64 -0.21 0.55
C LYS A 79 -10.76 -0.22 2.08
N PRO A 80 -11.74 -0.88 2.73
CA PRO A 80 -11.82 -0.95 4.19
C PRO A 80 -10.60 -1.62 4.86
N HIS A 81 -9.85 -2.44 4.12
CA HIS A 81 -8.63 -3.10 4.59
C HIS A 81 -7.36 -2.26 4.40
N ALA A 82 -7.49 -1.01 3.94
CA ALA A 82 -6.36 -0.09 3.83
C ALA A 82 -5.70 0.15 5.19
N GLN A 83 -4.39 -0.07 5.22
CA GLN A 83 -3.53 0.17 6.38
C GLN A 83 -2.76 1.48 6.23
N LEU A 84 -2.76 2.04 5.01
CA LEU A 84 -1.98 3.19 4.65
C LEU A 84 -2.77 4.12 3.76
N LEU A 85 -2.78 5.39 4.12
CA LEU A 85 -3.37 6.46 3.32
C LEU A 85 -2.27 7.44 2.94
N ILE A 86 -2.12 7.68 1.64
CA ILE A 86 -1.11 8.60 1.11
C ILE A 86 -1.77 9.52 0.10
N PRO A 87 -1.70 10.85 0.25
CA PRO A 87 -2.09 11.77 -0.79
C PRO A 87 -1.34 11.50 -2.09
N VAL A 88 -2.01 11.65 -3.22
CA VAL A 88 -1.37 11.61 -4.54
C VAL A 88 -1.50 12.97 -5.20
N ALA A 89 -0.57 13.33 -6.06
CA ALA A 89 -0.78 14.51 -6.91
C ALA A 89 -1.94 14.28 -7.88
N ALA A 90 -2.68 15.34 -8.21
CA ALA A 90 -3.81 15.30 -9.13
C ALA A 90 -3.49 14.58 -10.46
N GLY A 91 -2.32 14.83 -11.05
CA GLY A 91 -1.89 14.17 -12.29
C GLY A 91 -1.69 12.66 -12.12
N VAL A 92 -1.23 12.22 -10.94
CA VAL A 92 -1.09 10.79 -10.61
C VAL A 92 -2.45 10.12 -10.49
N ALA A 93 -3.40 10.75 -9.78
CA ALA A 93 -4.77 10.25 -9.68
C ALA A 93 -5.44 10.16 -11.04
N HIS A 94 -5.31 11.21 -11.85
CA HIS A 94 -5.88 11.27 -13.19
C HIS A 94 -5.32 10.18 -14.11
N GLU A 95 -3.99 9.97 -14.09
CA GLU A 95 -3.38 8.91 -14.87
C GLU A 95 -3.84 7.51 -14.43
N TYR A 96 -3.94 7.28 -13.11
CA TYR A 96 -4.44 6.02 -12.57
C TYR A 96 -5.85 5.73 -13.08
N GLU A 97 -6.77 6.70 -12.95
CA GLU A 97 -8.16 6.56 -13.42
C GLU A 97 -8.24 6.23 -14.91
N GLN A 98 -7.41 6.89 -15.71
CA GLN A 98 -7.41 6.69 -17.16
C GLN A 98 -6.84 5.34 -17.60
N ARG A 99 -5.91 4.77 -16.84
CA ARG A 99 -5.07 3.65 -17.31
C ARG A 99 -5.26 2.34 -16.56
N VAL A 100 -5.75 2.36 -15.32
CA VAL A 100 -5.92 1.14 -14.52
C VAL A 100 -6.79 0.13 -15.26
N GLY A 101 -6.26 -1.08 -15.49
CA GLY A 101 -6.98 -2.13 -16.18
C GLY A 101 -7.22 -1.90 -17.68
N ARG A 102 -6.55 -0.92 -18.30
CA ARG A 102 -6.64 -0.61 -19.74
C ARG A 102 -5.29 -0.78 -20.45
N VAL A 103 -5.35 -1.08 -21.74
CA VAL A 103 -4.14 -1.17 -22.59
C VAL A 103 -3.57 0.24 -22.76
N ALA A 104 -2.28 0.43 -22.43
CA ALA A 104 -1.66 1.76 -22.49
C ALA A 104 -1.21 2.13 -23.91
N ASN A 105 -0.81 1.14 -24.71
CA ASN A 105 -0.52 1.25 -26.15
C ASN A 105 -0.50 -0.15 -26.78
N ARG A 106 -0.65 -0.22 -28.11
CA ARG A 106 -0.35 -1.42 -28.90
C ARG A 106 0.91 -1.16 -29.71
N GLU A 107 1.92 -2.02 -29.57
CA GLU A 107 3.11 -2.00 -30.41
C GLU A 107 2.76 -2.40 -31.85
N ALA A 108 3.60 -1.99 -32.81
CA ALA A 108 3.43 -2.32 -34.24
C ALA A 108 3.44 -3.84 -34.52
N ASN A 109 3.94 -4.65 -33.58
CA ASN A 109 3.94 -6.12 -33.61
C ASN A 109 2.64 -6.74 -33.01
N GLY A 110 1.66 -5.93 -32.61
CA GLY A 110 0.41 -6.37 -31.98
C GLY A 110 0.48 -6.61 -30.47
N LYS A 111 1.63 -6.46 -29.82
CA LYS A 111 1.80 -6.64 -28.37
C LYS A 111 1.25 -5.45 -27.60
N SER A 112 0.41 -5.70 -26.60
CA SER A 112 -0.09 -4.67 -25.70
C SER A 112 0.99 -4.25 -24.69
N VAL A 113 1.28 -2.96 -24.63
CA VAL A 113 2.08 -2.37 -23.56
C VAL A 113 1.15 -2.12 -22.37
N VAL A 114 1.41 -2.83 -21.27
CA VAL A 114 0.70 -2.65 -20.01
C VAL A 114 1.43 -1.59 -19.19
N ASN A 115 0.71 -0.53 -18.79
CA ASN A 115 1.27 0.40 -17.81
C ASN A 115 1.23 -0.28 -16.44
N GLN A 116 2.41 -0.50 -15.87
CA GLN A 116 2.53 -1.18 -14.58
C GLN A 116 1.97 -0.34 -13.42
N LEU A 117 1.84 0.98 -13.59
CA LEU A 117 1.32 1.89 -12.57
C LEU A 117 2.01 1.75 -11.20
N PHE A 118 3.27 1.29 -11.20
CA PHE A 118 4.05 1.18 -9.98
C PHE A 118 4.35 2.55 -9.40
N ILE A 119 4.40 2.59 -8.07
CA ILE A 119 4.79 3.75 -7.28
C ILE A 119 5.89 3.29 -6.32
N GLU A 120 7.10 3.79 -6.50
CA GLU A 120 8.22 3.38 -5.63
C GLU A 120 7.98 3.92 -4.22
N ARG A 121 8.07 3.02 -3.22
CA ARG A 121 7.83 3.34 -1.82
C ARG A 121 9.04 3.99 -1.18
N ALA A 122 8.78 4.89 -0.24
CA ALA A 122 9.84 5.50 0.57
C ALA A 122 10.25 4.57 1.72
N SER A 123 11.48 4.71 2.21
CA SER A 123 11.99 4.03 3.39
C SER A 123 11.08 4.29 4.57
N HIS A 124 10.54 3.22 5.15
CA HIS A 124 9.57 3.29 6.22
C HIS A 124 9.83 2.24 7.30
N SER A 125 9.38 2.54 8.52
CA SER A 125 9.26 1.59 9.62
C SER A 125 7.80 1.61 10.08
N ASN A 126 7.12 0.46 10.06
CA ASN A 126 5.69 0.33 10.37
C ASN A 126 4.81 1.36 9.64
N GLY A 127 5.04 1.53 8.33
CA GLY A 127 4.29 2.47 7.49
C GLY A 127 4.62 3.96 7.69
N ARG A 128 5.49 4.32 8.65
CA ARG A 128 5.96 5.70 8.87
C ARG A 128 7.30 5.93 8.16
N PRO A 129 7.45 6.99 7.36
CA PRO A 129 8.72 7.25 6.68
C PRO A 129 9.82 7.59 7.71
N TYR A 130 11.06 7.23 7.40
CA TYR A 130 12.23 7.62 8.18
C TYR A 130 13.42 7.89 7.24
N ILE A 131 14.44 8.57 7.74
CA ILE A 131 15.70 8.79 7.01
C ILE A 131 16.74 7.80 7.54
N PRO A 132 17.18 6.81 6.75
CA PRO A 132 18.20 5.87 7.17
C PRO A 132 19.53 6.58 7.48
N GLY A 133 20.15 6.22 8.60
CA GLY A 133 21.46 6.72 9.02
C GLY A 133 22.55 6.38 8.00
N SER A 134 22.39 5.29 7.25
CA SER A 134 23.26 4.95 6.10
C SER A 134 23.18 5.98 4.97
N SER A 135 21.99 6.54 4.71
CA SER A 135 21.81 7.61 3.70
C SER A 135 22.47 8.90 4.14
N LEU A 136 22.29 9.29 5.41
CA LEU A 136 22.99 10.44 5.99
C LEU A 136 24.51 10.21 6.00
N LYS A 137 24.97 9.03 6.43
CA LYS A 137 26.38 8.67 6.45
C LYS A 137 27.02 8.75 5.07
N GLY A 138 26.31 8.33 4.02
CA GLY A 138 26.78 8.44 2.64
C GLY A 138 27.01 9.90 2.20
N ALA A 139 26.08 10.80 2.56
CA ALA A 139 26.21 12.24 2.28
C ALA A 139 27.40 12.86 3.02
N LEU A 140 27.50 12.62 4.34
CA LEU A 140 28.61 13.10 5.17
C LEU A 140 29.96 12.55 4.66
N ARG A 141 30.03 11.24 4.38
CA ARG A 141 31.22 10.59 3.83
C ARG A 141 31.69 11.25 2.55
N THR A 142 30.77 11.53 1.63
CA THR A 142 31.14 12.10 0.33
C THR A 142 31.75 13.49 0.52
N ALA A 143 31.17 14.32 1.38
CA ALA A 143 31.71 15.64 1.69
C ALA A 143 33.09 15.58 2.38
N ILE A 144 33.25 14.73 3.40
CA ILE A 144 34.54 14.55 4.10
C ILE A 144 35.63 14.08 3.13
N VAL A 145 35.32 13.10 2.28
CA VAL A 145 36.29 12.58 1.30
C VAL A 145 36.59 13.63 0.23
N ASP A 146 35.61 14.47 -0.13
CA ASP A 146 35.82 15.56 -1.10
C ASP A 146 36.79 16.63 -0.57
N ASP A 147 36.59 17.04 0.68
CA ASP A 147 37.49 17.96 1.37
C ASP A 147 38.93 17.42 1.41
N LEU A 148 39.11 16.14 1.79
CA LEU A 148 40.40 15.48 1.77
C LEU A 148 41.02 15.39 0.37
N ASN A 149 40.20 15.21 -0.67
CA ASN A 149 40.66 15.18 -2.04
C ASN A 149 41.14 16.56 -2.52
N ALA A 150 40.54 17.63 -2.01
CA ALA A 150 40.87 19.03 -2.34
C ALA A 150 40.93 19.27 -3.86
N GLY A 151 39.99 18.67 -4.61
CA GLY A 151 39.90 18.79 -6.07
C GLY A 151 41.03 18.13 -6.87
N LYS A 152 41.91 17.34 -6.24
CA LYS A 152 43.04 16.69 -6.92
C LYS A 152 42.55 15.62 -7.90
N PRO A 153 43.22 15.48 -9.06
CA PRO A 153 42.91 14.42 -10.00
C PRO A 153 43.29 13.04 -9.42
N PRO A 154 42.64 11.95 -9.89
CA PRO A 154 43.03 10.60 -9.49
C PRO A 154 44.44 10.24 -9.97
N LEU A 155 45.12 9.39 -9.21
CA LEU A 155 46.45 8.91 -9.54
C LEU A 155 46.40 7.79 -10.57
N ALA A 156 47.48 7.61 -11.35
CA ALA A 156 47.58 6.51 -12.32
C ALA A 156 47.41 5.12 -11.68
N SER A 157 47.86 4.95 -10.43
CA SER A 157 47.70 3.71 -9.65
C SER A 157 46.25 3.39 -9.27
N GLU A 158 45.36 4.37 -9.37
CA GLU A 158 43.94 4.32 -9.02
C GLU A 158 43.04 4.03 -10.22
N LYS A 159 43.64 3.72 -11.38
CA LYS A 159 42.90 3.36 -12.58
C LYS A 159 42.06 2.09 -12.34
N GLY A 160 40.81 2.15 -12.76
CA GLY A 160 39.86 1.04 -12.72
C GLY A 160 40.06 0.06 -13.88
N ARG A 161 39.22 -0.98 -13.91
CA ARG A 161 39.29 -2.04 -14.94
C ARG A 161 38.72 -1.61 -16.29
N LEU A 162 37.81 -0.64 -16.30
CA LEU A 162 37.16 -0.14 -17.52
C LEU A 162 37.89 1.09 -18.07
N PRO A 163 37.82 1.35 -19.39
CA PRO A 163 38.30 2.61 -19.96
C PRO A 163 37.64 3.81 -19.27
N ASN A 164 38.44 4.84 -18.96
CA ASN A 164 37.99 6.07 -18.29
C ASN A 164 37.24 5.81 -16.97
N SER A 165 37.67 4.79 -16.22
CA SER A 165 37.14 4.48 -14.89
C SER A 165 38.23 4.55 -13.83
N TRP A 166 37.82 4.92 -12.63
CA TRP A 166 38.66 4.95 -11.44
C TRP A 166 38.21 3.90 -10.44
N ASP A 167 39.16 3.35 -9.71
CA ASP A 167 38.92 2.45 -8.59
C ASP A 167 38.68 3.31 -7.33
N SER A 168 37.40 3.50 -7.00
CA SER A 168 37.00 4.32 -5.84
C SER A 168 37.56 3.80 -4.52
N ALA A 169 37.73 2.48 -4.39
CA ALA A 169 38.29 1.89 -3.17
C ALA A 169 39.76 2.29 -2.99
N LYS A 170 40.54 2.38 -4.07
CA LYS A 170 41.93 2.87 -4.01
C LYS A 170 42.01 4.35 -3.68
N ILE A 171 41.18 5.18 -4.31
CA ILE A 171 41.10 6.63 -4.03
C ILE A 171 40.80 6.84 -2.55
N GLU A 172 39.76 6.19 -2.04
CA GLU A 172 39.38 6.32 -0.64
C GLU A 172 40.45 5.79 0.29
N LYS A 173 41.07 4.64 -0.01
CA LYS A 173 42.15 4.11 0.81
C LYS A 173 43.33 5.08 0.91
N ARG A 174 43.68 5.77 -0.19
CA ARG A 174 44.71 6.83 -0.18
C ARG A 174 44.27 8.02 0.66
N LEU A 175 43.06 8.54 0.44
CA LEU A 175 42.59 9.76 1.10
C LEU A 175 42.37 9.55 2.60
N LEU A 176 41.79 8.42 2.97
CA LEU A 176 41.48 8.04 4.35
C LEU A 176 42.66 7.39 5.07
N LEU A 177 43.74 7.07 4.35
CA LEU A 177 44.92 6.35 4.83
C LEU A 177 44.56 5.07 5.59
N GLY A 178 43.54 4.38 5.10
CA GLY A 178 42.95 3.26 5.80
C GLY A 178 41.83 2.60 5.00
N ASP A 179 41.47 1.41 5.43
CA ASP A 179 40.39 0.59 4.91
C ASP A 179 39.29 0.42 5.97
N PHE A 180 38.48 -0.63 5.90
CA PHE A 180 37.32 -0.82 6.77
C PHE A 180 37.64 -0.62 8.27
N ALA A 181 38.65 -1.32 8.81
CA ALA A 181 39.01 -1.24 10.22
C ALA A 181 39.78 0.04 10.56
N SER A 182 40.58 0.57 9.64
CA SER A 182 41.44 1.74 9.86
C SER A 182 40.86 3.05 9.33
N SER A 183 39.63 3.06 8.81
CA SER A 183 38.99 4.26 8.27
C SER A 183 38.54 5.21 9.37
N PRO A 184 38.84 6.52 9.29
CA PRO A 184 38.34 7.52 10.24
C PRO A 184 36.81 7.62 10.23
N LEU A 185 36.15 7.26 9.12
CA LEU A 185 34.69 7.25 9.01
C LEU A 185 34.02 6.19 9.90
N ARG A 186 34.79 5.23 10.44
CA ARG A 186 34.28 4.29 11.45
C ARG A 186 33.89 5.00 12.74
N LEU A 187 34.51 6.15 13.02
CA LEU A 187 34.31 6.95 14.23
C LEU A 187 33.09 7.88 14.14
N VAL A 188 32.49 8.01 12.95
CA VAL A 188 31.28 8.81 12.70
C VAL A 188 30.07 7.87 12.62
N LYS A 189 29.15 7.97 13.59
CA LYS A 189 28.00 7.08 13.76
C LYS A 189 26.68 7.86 13.76
N PRO A 190 26.11 8.18 12.58
CA PRO A 190 24.74 8.65 12.50
C PRO A 190 23.79 7.49 12.79
N ALA A 191 22.81 7.72 13.67
CA ALA A 191 21.65 6.87 13.83
C ALA A 191 20.64 7.09 12.70
N ASP A 192 19.64 6.21 12.59
CA ASP A 192 18.46 6.49 11.78
C ASP A 192 17.72 7.71 12.35
N LEU A 193 17.26 8.62 11.47
CA LEU A 193 16.45 9.76 11.89
C LEU A 193 14.98 9.36 11.77
N MET A 194 14.36 9.22 12.93
CA MET A 194 12.99 8.78 13.09
C MET A 194 12.03 9.98 13.08
N PRO A 195 10.80 9.80 12.59
CA PRO A 195 9.81 10.87 12.56
C PRO A 195 9.41 11.30 13.99
N VAL A 196 9.51 12.61 14.28
CA VAL A 196 9.16 13.20 15.60
C VAL A 196 7.64 13.27 15.81
N GLY A 197 6.87 13.16 14.74
CA GLY A 197 5.41 13.09 14.76
C GLY A 197 4.86 12.48 13.47
N GLU A 198 3.67 12.94 13.06
CA GLU A 198 3.13 12.62 11.74
C GLU A 198 3.90 13.38 10.66
N VAL A 199 4.57 12.65 9.78
CA VAL A 199 5.29 13.23 8.65
C VAL A 199 4.41 13.18 7.41
N THR A 200 4.19 14.35 6.82
CA THR A 200 3.44 14.49 5.57
C THR A 200 4.26 13.93 4.41
N ARG A 201 3.60 13.12 3.60
CA ARG A 201 4.11 12.54 2.35
C ARG A 201 3.08 12.67 1.25
N GLN A 202 3.52 12.59 0.00
CA GLN A 202 2.66 12.57 -1.18
C GLN A 202 3.32 11.76 -2.29
N VAL A 203 2.50 11.11 -3.13
CA VAL A 203 2.98 10.52 -4.38
C VAL A 203 3.13 11.61 -5.44
N LEU A 204 4.37 11.83 -5.87
CA LEU A 204 4.75 12.80 -6.90
C LEU A 204 5.36 12.10 -8.11
N TYR A 205 5.46 12.79 -9.25
CA TYR A 205 6.28 12.33 -10.35
C TYR A 205 7.74 12.74 -10.16
N ALA A 206 8.66 11.84 -10.48
CA ALA A 206 10.04 12.16 -10.83
C ALA A 206 10.14 12.31 -12.35
N ILE A 207 10.36 13.53 -12.81
CA ILE A 207 10.36 13.93 -14.22
C ILE A 207 11.79 14.26 -14.64
N ASN A 208 12.28 13.62 -15.70
CA ASN A 208 13.59 13.92 -16.24
C ASN A 208 13.51 15.17 -17.13
N GLN A 209 14.48 16.08 -17.00
CA GLN A 209 14.65 17.26 -17.84
C GLN A 209 16.10 17.35 -18.32
N LYS A 210 16.34 17.83 -19.54
CA LYS A 210 17.71 18.16 -19.95
C LYS A 210 18.18 19.39 -19.19
N LYS A 211 19.46 19.51 -18.85
CA LYS A 211 20.02 20.72 -18.20
C LYS A 211 20.24 21.86 -19.19
N GLU A 212 20.61 21.52 -20.41
CA GLU A 212 20.73 22.47 -21.53
C GLU A 212 19.60 22.31 -22.55
N ARG A 213 19.24 23.40 -23.23
CA ARG A 213 18.30 23.37 -24.35
C ARG A 213 18.99 22.70 -25.54
N VAL A 214 18.43 21.58 -25.98
CA VAL A 214 18.97 20.81 -27.12
C VAL A 214 17.90 20.73 -28.18
N LEU A 215 18.17 21.29 -29.36
CA LEU A 215 17.23 21.28 -30.48
C LEU A 215 17.44 20.08 -31.41
N ASP A 216 16.41 19.67 -32.13
CA ASP A 216 16.51 18.76 -33.27
C ASP A 216 16.78 19.49 -34.57
N ARG A 217 16.76 18.76 -35.70
CA ARG A 217 17.10 19.32 -37.01
C ARG A 217 16.00 20.30 -37.47
N GLU A 218 14.80 20.11 -36.94
CA GLU A 218 13.59 20.87 -37.20
C GLU A 218 13.47 22.09 -36.26
N GLY A 219 14.44 22.31 -35.37
CA GLY A 219 14.46 23.43 -34.43
C GLY A 219 13.60 23.24 -33.18
N ASN A 220 12.98 22.08 -32.99
CA ASN A 220 12.17 21.76 -31.83
C ASN A 220 13.04 21.28 -30.67
N GLU A 221 12.62 21.55 -29.43
CA GLU A 221 13.35 21.08 -28.27
C GLU A 221 13.23 19.56 -28.13
N ARG A 222 14.38 18.88 -28.16
CA ARG A 222 14.43 17.43 -28.04
C ARG A 222 14.05 17.01 -26.62
N PRO A 223 13.04 16.16 -26.45
CA PRO A 223 12.67 15.68 -25.13
C PRO A 223 13.80 14.86 -24.48
N PRO A 224 13.87 14.83 -23.14
CA PRO A 224 14.73 13.92 -22.42
C PRO A 224 14.27 12.47 -22.65
N ARG A 225 15.21 11.52 -22.45
CA ARG A 225 14.88 10.09 -22.43
C ARG A 225 14.43 9.69 -21.02
N GLY A 226 13.59 8.67 -20.94
CA GLY A 226 13.06 8.14 -19.68
C GLY A 226 11.62 8.60 -19.42
N VAL A 227 10.79 7.67 -18.95
CA VAL A 227 9.39 7.92 -18.62
C VAL A 227 9.32 8.49 -17.20
N PRO A 228 8.48 9.50 -16.94
CA PRO A 228 8.18 9.93 -15.57
C PRO A 228 7.80 8.75 -14.68
N SER A 229 8.38 8.67 -13.50
CA SER A 229 8.11 7.60 -12.52
C SER A 229 7.41 8.17 -11.30
N ARG A 230 6.59 7.37 -10.61
CA ARG A 230 5.84 7.82 -9.43
C ARG A 230 6.59 7.45 -8.16
N LYS A 231 6.66 8.37 -7.21
CA LYS A 231 7.46 8.24 -5.99
C LYS A 231 6.65 8.67 -4.79
N GLU A 232 6.57 7.82 -3.78
CA GLU A 232 6.23 8.28 -2.43
C GLU A 232 7.34 9.22 -1.94
N CYS A 233 7.00 10.48 -1.66
CA CYS A 233 7.96 11.51 -1.26
C CYS A 233 7.56 12.11 0.09
N ILE A 234 8.53 12.27 0.98
CA ILE A 234 8.41 13.16 2.14
C ILE A 234 8.35 14.60 1.61
N LEU A 235 7.35 15.37 2.02
CA LEU A 235 7.18 16.75 1.53
C LEU A 235 8.10 17.76 2.24
N PRO A 236 8.47 18.87 1.58
CA PRO A 236 9.26 19.93 2.19
C PRO A 236 8.49 20.73 3.26
N GLY A 237 9.21 21.54 4.03
CA GLY A 237 8.66 22.51 4.96
C GLY A 237 8.12 21.91 6.24
N GLN A 238 8.72 20.82 6.71
CA GLN A 238 8.31 20.15 7.96
C GLN A 238 9.38 20.40 9.01
N TYR A 239 9.14 21.38 9.89
CA TYR A 239 10.11 21.84 10.88
C TYR A 239 10.53 20.71 11.81
N ARG A 240 11.83 20.38 11.83
CA ARG A 240 12.42 19.31 12.65
C ARG A 240 11.63 18.00 12.57
N ALA A 241 11.15 17.65 11.38
CA ALA A 241 10.27 16.51 11.15
C ALA A 241 10.88 15.16 11.57
N PHE A 242 12.20 15.07 11.51
CA PHE A 242 12.93 13.87 11.91
C PHE A 242 13.98 14.22 12.95
N ALA A 243 14.19 13.32 13.90
CA ALA A 243 15.25 13.43 14.89
C ALA A 243 16.04 12.13 14.98
N GLY A 244 17.32 12.26 15.30
CA GLY A 244 18.21 11.15 15.53
C GLY A 244 19.42 11.62 16.33
N ALA A 245 20.50 10.85 16.27
CA ALA A 245 21.75 11.20 16.92
C ALA A 245 22.93 11.03 15.96
N LEU A 246 23.98 11.82 16.19
CA LEU A 246 25.28 11.66 15.57
C LEU A 246 26.33 11.50 16.67
N THR A 247 26.92 10.32 16.74
CA THR A 247 27.96 10.01 17.73
C THR A 247 29.33 10.04 17.07
N LEU A 248 30.26 10.79 17.68
CA LEU A 248 31.69 10.75 17.41
C LEU A 248 32.40 9.93 18.46
N HIS A 249 33.25 9.01 18.00
CA HIS A 249 34.09 8.19 18.87
C HIS A 249 35.48 8.81 18.96
N HIS A 250 35.92 9.13 20.18
CA HIS A 250 37.26 9.65 20.45
C HIS A 250 38.16 8.52 20.94
N LEU A 251 39.18 8.19 20.15
CA LEU A 251 40.15 7.15 20.51
C LEU A 251 41.27 7.65 21.45
N GLY A 252 41.32 8.95 21.76
CA GLY A 252 42.44 9.54 22.50
C GLY A 252 43.78 9.21 21.83
N SER A 253 44.78 8.81 22.63
CA SER A 253 46.09 8.36 22.16
C SER A 253 46.13 6.91 21.64
N HIS A 254 45.03 6.16 21.72
CA HIS A 254 45.01 4.78 21.21
C HIS A 254 45.18 4.76 19.69
N GLY A 255 46.13 3.97 19.19
CA GLY A 255 46.51 3.98 17.78
C GLY A 255 47.20 2.70 17.33
N THR A 256 46.55 1.54 17.48
CA THR A 256 47.09 0.27 16.97
C THR A 256 47.20 0.33 15.44
N PRO A 257 48.42 0.20 14.86
CA PRO A 257 48.61 0.19 13.42
C PRO A 257 47.74 -0.88 12.74
N GLY A 258 47.09 -0.53 11.63
CA GLY A 258 46.16 -1.42 10.92
C GLY A 258 44.77 -1.57 11.55
N ASN A 259 44.60 -1.24 12.84
CA ASN A 259 43.34 -1.43 13.57
C ASN A 259 42.71 -0.12 14.10
N ALA A 260 43.38 1.01 13.91
CA ALA A 260 42.92 2.33 14.29
C ALA A 260 43.17 3.35 13.17
N PRO A 261 42.28 4.35 13.00
CA PRO A 261 42.52 5.44 12.07
C PRO A 261 43.74 6.28 12.42
N VAL A 262 44.40 6.77 11.38
CA VAL A 262 45.51 7.71 11.49
C VAL A 262 45.06 8.95 12.26
N GLU A 263 45.82 9.34 13.28
CA GLU A 263 45.43 10.36 14.25
C GLU A 263 45.00 11.69 13.61
N ARG A 264 45.77 12.21 12.66
CA ARG A 264 45.46 13.47 11.96
C ARG A 264 44.16 13.46 11.14
N LEU A 265 43.65 12.29 10.80
CA LEU A 265 42.40 12.12 10.02
C LEU A 265 41.20 11.79 10.91
N ARG A 266 41.40 11.62 12.22
CA ARG A 266 40.28 11.37 13.13
C ARG A 266 39.39 12.63 13.17
N PRO A 267 38.06 12.47 13.08
CA PRO A 267 37.15 13.61 13.15
C PRO A 267 37.30 14.30 14.50
N LEU A 268 37.67 15.59 14.46
CA LEU A 268 37.99 16.36 15.66
C LEU A 268 36.73 16.90 16.37
N SER A 269 35.71 17.29 15.59
CA SER A 269 34.46 17.84 16.12
C SER A 269 33.32 17.72 15.12
N LEU A 270 32.09 17.74 15.64
CA LEU A 270 30.87 17.75 14.83
C LEU A 270 30.78 19.03 13.98
N ALA A 271 31.19 20.17 14.52
CA ALA A 271 31.21 21.43 13.79
C ALA A 271 32.12 21.41 12.56
N ARG A 272 33.24 20.67 12.62
CA ARG A 272 34.10 20.46 11.45
C ARG A 272 33.39 19.65 10.36
N ILE A 273 32.75 18.54 10.73
CA ILE A 273 31.98 17.71 9.78
C ILE A 273 30.85 18.53 9.14
N ALA A 274 30.17 19.37 9.94
CA ALA A 274 29.12 20.25 9.44
C ALA A 274 29.66 21.23 8.39
N ARG A 275 30.80 21.88 8.65
CA ARG A 275 31.45 22.80 7.69
C ARG A 275 31.89 22.09 6.41
N GLU A 276 32.59 20.96 6.51
CA GLU A 276 32.98 20.14 5.34
C GLU A 276 31.74 19.74 4.51
N THR A 277 30.64 19.41 5.19
CA THR A 277 29.36 19.11 4.54
C THR A 277 28.75 20.33 3.83
N ASN A 278 28.83 21.51 4.44
CA ASN A 278 28.34 22.77 3.87
C ASN A 278 29.18 23.21 2.66
N ASP A 279 30.51 23.13 2.76
CA ASP A 279 31.45 23.47 1.69
C ASP A 279 31.20 22.61 0.43
N TYR A 280 30.82 21.34 0.64
CA TYR A 280 30.44 20.45 -0.45
C TYR A 280 29.07 20.80 -1.05
N HIS A 281 28.06 21.02 -0.22
CA HIS A 281 26.66 21.06 -0.64
C HIS A 281 26.15 22.44 -1.06
N LEU A 282 26.58 23.53 -0.40
CA LEU A 282 26.09 24.89 -0.68
C LEU A 282 26.39 25.32 -2.13
N PRO A 283 27.62 25.17 -2.66
CA PRO A 283 27.91 25.53 -4.05
C PRO A 283 27.10 24.69 -5.05
N ARG A 284 26.84 23.42 -4.73
CA ARG A 284 26.06 22.50 -5.57
C ARG A 284 24.59 22.88 -5.61
N LEU A 285 23.99 23.25 -4.48
CA LEU A 285 22.63 23.79 -4.45
C LEU A 285 22.55 25.06 -5.29
N SER A 286 23.47 26.01 -5.07
CA SER A 286 23.50 27.27 -5.82
C SER A 286 23.61 27.03 -7.34
N ALA A 287 24.53 26.17 -7.77
CA ALA A 287 24.70 25.85 -9.19
C ALA A 287 23.46 25.15 -9.79
N GLU A 288 22.82 24.26 -9.03
CA GLU A 288 21.57 23.63 -9.45
C GLU A 288 20.44 24.65 -9.59
N LEU A 289 20.23 25.51 -8.60
CA LEU A 289 19.18 26.55 -8.63
C LEU A 289 19.39 27.50 -9.80
N GLN A 290 20.61 27.97 -10.04
CA GLN A 290 20.93 28.80 -11.21
C GLN A 290 20.60 28.09 -12.52
N MET A 291 20.95 26.82 -12.66
CA MET A 291 20.65 26.05 -13.86
C MET A 291 19.13 25.87 -14.05
N LEU A 292 18.40 25.53 -12.99
CA LEU A 292 16.95 25.34 -13.06
C LEU A 292 16.21 26.64 -13.38
N ASP A 293 16.67 27.75 -12.82
CA ASP A 293 16.11 29.08 -13.04
C ASP A 293 16.34 29.56 -14.48
N ARG A 294 17.57 29.42 -15.00
CA ARG A 294 17.87 29.70 -16.42
C ARG A 294 17.02 28.88 -17.38
N ARG A 295 16.59 27.68 -16.97
CA ARG A 295 15.70 26.81 -17.74
C ARG A 295 14.21 27.05 -17.49
N GLY A 296 13.85 27.89 -16.52
CA GLY A 296 12.46 28.16 -16.13
C GLY A 296 11.76 26.93 -15.52
N PHE A 297 12.53 26.00 -14.95
CA PHE A 297 11.98 24.74 -14.41
C PHE A 297 11.52 24.88 -12.96
N VAL A 298 12.31 25.56 -12.13
CA VAL A 298 12.09 25.62 -10.69
C VAL A 298 10.90 26.49 -10.34
N ASP A 299 10.18 26.12 -9.28
CA ASP A 299 9.19 27.01 -8.67
C ASP A 299 9.87 28.28 -8.11
N PRO A 300 9.54 29.49 -8.61
CA PRO A 300 10.22 30.72 -8.21
C PRO A 300 9.93 31.12 -6.76
N HIS A 301 8.75 30.79 -6.23
CA HIS A 301 8.40 31.09 -4.84
C HIS A 301 9.18 30.19 -3.87
N TRP A 302 9.26 28.90 -4.17
CA TRP A 302 10.09 27.98 -3.40
C TRP A 302 11.57 28.37 -3.46
N LYS A 303 12.10 28.67 -4.66
CA LYS A 303 13.50 29.09 -4.86
C LYS A 303 13.81 30.31 -4.00
N GLY A 304 13.05 31.40 -4.15
CA GLY A 304 13.29 32.64 -3.41
C GLY A 304 13.17 32.45 -1.89
N ALA A 305 12.26 31.59 -1.44
CA ALA A 305 12.13 31.27 -0.02
C ALA A 305 13.34 30.51 0.53
N VAL A 306 13.86 29.51 -0.20
CA VAL A 306 15.05 28.75 0.20
C VAL A 306 16.31 29.63 0.16
N GLU A 307 16.47 30.45 -0.88
CA GLU A 307 17.58 31.42 -0.96
C GLU A 307 17.53 32.41 0.22
N LYS A 308 16.34 32.91 0.57
CA LYS A 308 16.17 33.77 1.74
C LYS A 308 16.56 33.06 3.04
N LEU A 309 16.11 31.82 3.26
CA LEU A 309 16.47 31.05 4.45
C LEU A 309 18.00 30.89 4.58
N LEU A 310 18.66 30.51 3.48
CA LEU A 310 20.10 30.27 3.45
C LEU A 310 20.95 31.54 3.51
N ALA A 311 20.37 32.71 3.25
CA ALA A 311 20.99 34.02 3.44
C ALA A 311 20.64 34.68 4.79
N GLY A 312 19.59 34.21 5.47
CA GLY A 312 19.09 34.73 6.74
C GLY A 312 19.68 33.98 7.96
N GLU A 313 18.84 33.74 8.97
CA GLU A 313 19.30 33.16 10.27
C GLU A 313 19.98 31.79 10.13
N THR A 314 19.60 31.01 9.10
CA THR A 314 20.18 29.68 8.88
C THR A 314 21.65 29.80 8.49
N ARG A 315 22.05 30.91 7.85
CA ARG A 315 23.44 31.15 7.44
C ARG A 315 24.41 31.10 8.61
N ALA A 316 24.08 31.80 9.70
CA ALA A 316 24.93 31.82 10.90
C ALA A 316 25.12 30.42 11.49
N ALA A 317 24.04 29.63 11.58
CA ALA A 317 24.12 28.25 12.06
C ALA A 317 24.97 27.35 11.15
N LEU A 318 24.94 27.55 9.83
CA LEU A 318 25.77 26.83 8.87
C LEU A 318 27.25 27.20 9.01
N ASP A 319 27.56 28.49 9.12
CA ASP A 319 28.94 29.00 9.22
C ASP A 319 29.61 28.58 10.55
N GLU A 320 28.86 28.61 11.65
CA GLU A 320 29.32 28.17 12.97
C GLU A 320 29.46 26.63 13.07
N GLY A 321 28.91 25.89 12.10
CA GLY A 321 28.88 24.43 12.12
C GLY A 321 27.88 23.84 13.13
N ARG A 322 26.85 24.62 13.50
CA ARG A 322 25.70 24.16 14.30
C ARG A 322 24.58 23.57 13.45
N ALA A 323 24.63 23.77 12.15
CA ALA A 323 23.76 23.13 11.18
C ALA A 323 24.53 22.78 9.91
N PHE A 324 23.97 21.87 9.11
CA PHE A 324 24.51 21.59 7.79
C PHE A 324 23.44 21.23 6.76
N LEU A 325 23.71 21.59 5.50
CA LEU A 325 22.89 21.29 4.35
C LEU A 325 23.30 19.94 3.74
N VAL A 326 22.32 19.09 3.42
CA VAL A 326 22.58 17.79 2.77
C VAL A 326 21.67 17.54 1.58
N ARG A 327 22.18 16.72 0.65
CA ARG A 327 21.40 16.08 -0.42
C ARG A 327 21.19 14.60 -0.10
N LEU A 328 19.94 14.20 0.13
CA LEU A 328 19.56 12.83 0.51
C LEU A 328 18.79 12.10 -0.59
N GLY A 329 18.94 10.78 -0.61
CA GLY A 329 18.10 9.88 -1.41
C GLY A 329 18.42 9.78 -2.89
N ARG A 330 17.42 9.38 -3.67
CA ARG A 330 17.50 9.19 -5.12
C ARG A 330 17.28 10.54 -5.84
N HIS A 331 17.59 10.59 -7.12
CA HIS A 331 17.30 11.73 -8.01
C HIS A 331 18.06 13.05 -7.70
N GLY A 332 18.91 13.11 -6.68
CA GLY A 332 19.79 14.26 -6.39
C GLY A 332 20.97 14.50 -7.35
N GLY A 333 20.95 13.91 -8.55
CA GLY A 333 22.06 13.98 -9.51
C GLY A 333 23.26 13.09 -9.15
N ALA A 334 24.16 12.90 -10.12
CA ALA A 334 25.42 12.18 -9.87
C ALA A 334 26.44 13.10 -9.17
N GLU A 335 26.32 14.41 -9.40
CA GLU A 335 27.24 15.45 -8.93
C GLU A 335 27.26 15.60 -7.40
N CYS A 336 26.17 15.26 -6.73
CA CYS A 336 26.08 15.22 -5.26
C CYS A 336 26.47 13.84 -4.68
N LYS A 337 27.00 12.93 -5.51
CA LYS A 337 27.42 11.56 -5.14
C LYS A 337 28.83 11.23 -5.62
N THR A 338 29.53 12.22 -6.17
CA THR A 338 30.88 12.09 -6.70
C THR A 338 31.75 13.19 -6.11
N LEU A 339 33.05 12.92 -6.01
CA LEU A 339 34.03 13.91 -5.59
C LEU A 339 34.21 14.98 -6.69
N SER A 340 34.43 16.20 -6.25
CA SER A 340 34.93 17.35 -6.99
C SER A 340 36.37 17.10 -7.47
N GLY A 341 36.75 17.79 -8.54
CA GLY A 341 38.11 17.79 -9.07
C GLY A 341 38.17 17.40 -10.53
N GLU A 342 39.23 17.86 -11.18
CA GLU A 342 39.46 17.57 -12.59
C GLU A 342 39.66 16.07 -12.81
N GLY A 343 38.95 15.52 -13.80
CA GLY A 343 39.08 14.12 -14.16
C GLY A 343 38.51 13.12 -13.15
N VAL A 344 38.04 13.55 -11.96
CA VAL A 344 37.56 12.64 -10.91
C VAL A 344 36.21 12.01 -11.27
N ALA A 345 35.20 12.83 -11.53
CA ALA A 345 33.90 12.35 -12.02
C ALA A 345 33.97 12.04 -13.53
N GLN A 346 33.73 10.78 -13.89
CA GLN A 346 33.73 10.30 -15.29
C GLN A 346 32.35 9.73 -15.65
N ILE A 347 31.37 10.61 -15.82
CA ILE A 347 29.99 10.25 -16.13
C ILE A 347 29.87 9.95 -17.61
N LYS A 348 29.57 8.70 -17.94
CA LYS A 348 29.39 8.23 -19.33
C LYS A 348 28.13 8.82 -19.96
N ILE A 349 28.31 9.61 -21.00
CA ILE A 349 27.25 10.21 -21.81
C ILE A 349 27.17 9.51 -23.16
N LEU A 350 26.02 8.89 -23.43
CA LEU A 350 25.73 8.31 -24.74
C LEU A 350 25.45 9.41 -25.76
N GLN A 351 26.12 9.36 -26.90
CA GLN A 351 25.90 10.27 -28.02
C GLN A 351 24.84 9.73 -28.98
N VAL A 352 24.22 10.63 -29.74
CA VAL A 352 23.33 10.27 -30.84
C VAL A 352 24.17 9.62 -31.94
N ASN A 353 23.63 8.62 -32.63
CA ASN A 353 24.28 8.03 -33.81
C ASN A 353 24.51 9.11 -34.87
N ASN A 354 25.52 8.90 -35.72
CA ASN A 354 25.79 9.80 -36.82
C ASN A 354 24.69 9.70 -37.91
N ALA A 355 24.79 10.52 -38.96
CA ALA A 355 23.79 10.56 -40.03
C ALA A 355 23.66 9.23 -40.79
N GLU A 356 24.73 8.42 -40.84
CA GLU A 356 24.72 7.07 -41.42
C GLU A 356 24.29 5.97 -40.43
N GLY A 357 23.77 6.32 -39.25
CA GLY A 357 23.27 5.37 -38.24
C GLY A 357 24.36 4.67 -37.41
N ARG A 358 25.65 4.98 -37.62
CA ARG A 358 26.77 4.43 -36.83
C ARG A 358 26.81 5.05 -35.43
N ARG A 359 27.16 4.22 -34.44
CA ARG A 359 27.20 4.61 -33.03
C ARG A 359 28.41 5.50 -32.77
N ASN A 360 28.18 6.74 -32.33
CA ASN A 360 29.26 7.60 -31.84
C ASN A 360 29.82 7.06 -30.50
N PRO A 361 31.13 7.19 -30.26
CA PRO A 361 31.72 6.79 -28.98
C PRO A 361 31.11 7.60 -27.83
N PRO A 362 31.02 7.03 -26.62
CA PRO A 362 30.55 7.78 -25.46
C PRO A 362 31.55 8.88 -25.08
N VAL A 363 31.03 10.00 -24.58
CA VAL A 363 31.85 11.07 -23.99
C VAL A 363 31.74 10.96 -22.47
N PHE A 364 32.83 11.22 -21.75
CA PHE A 364 32.84 11.22 -20.29
C PHE A 364 32.94 12.65 -19.79
N LEU A 365 32.02 13.05 -18.91
CA LEU A 365 31.93 14.40 -18.36
C LEU A 365 31.92 14.35 -16.83
N SER A 366 32.26 15.46 -16.19
CA SER A 366 32.14 15.63 -14.74
C SER A 366 30.71 15.88 -14.25
N TYR A 367 29.76 16.03 -15.18
CA TYR A 367 28.35 16.34 -14.89
C TYR A 367 27.39 15.53 -15.76
N THR A 368 26.14 15.42 -15.32
CA THR A 368 25.04 14.80 -16.07
C THR A 368 24.40 15.82 -17.02
N LYS A 369 23.92 15.35 -18.18
CA LYS A 369 23.15 16.20 -19.11
C LYS A 369 21.67 16.38 -18.74
N THR A 370 21.19 15.65 -17.74
CA THR A 370 19.79 15.68 -17.31
C THR A 370 19.66 15.78 -15.79
N VAL A 371 18.53 16.29 -15.33
CA VAL A 371 18.14 16.46 -13.93
C VAL A 371 16.76 15.85 -13.71
N TRP A 372 16.55 15.25 -12.55
CA TRP A 372 15.27 14.69 -12.15
C TRP A 372 14.60 15.62 -11.14
N LEU A 373 13.35 16.00 -11.41
CA LEU A 373 12.62 16.98 -10.61
C LEU A 373 11.25 16.44 -10.21
N ALA A 374 10.78 16.87 -9.04
CA ALA A 374 9.47 16.53 -8.51
C ALA A 374 8.40 17.40 -9.21
N GLY A 375 7.36 16.76 -9.75
CA GLY A 375 6.21 17.42 -10.36
C GLY A 375 4.89 16.77 -9.93
N LYS A 376 3.78 17.48 -10.16
CA LYS A 376 2.43 17.02 -9.83
C LYS A 376 1.75 16.33 -11.02
N ASP A 377 2.19 16.63 -12.25
CA ASP A 377 1.80 15.97 -13.49
C ASP A 377 3.03 15.46 -14.26
N ALA A 378 2.89 14.32 -14.96
CA ALA A 378 3.96 13.72 -15.74
C ALA A 378 4.53 14.64 -16.83
N ARG A 379 3.77 15.64 -17.27
CA ARG A 379 4.13 16.59 -18.33
C ARG A 379 4.62 17.92 -17.80
N ASP A 380 4.69 18.13 -16.48
CA ASP A 380 5.14 19.38 -15.89
C ASP A 380 6.53 19.78 -16.40
N ARG A 381 6.64 21.06 -16.78
CA ARG A 381 7.90 21.70 -17.23
C ARG A 381 8.30 22.88 -16.37
N ARG A 382 7.41 23.39 -15.53
CA ARG A 382 7.59 24.58 -14.68
C ARG A 382 7.10 24.25 -13.28
N HIS A 383 7.45 25.09 -12.31
CA HIS A 383 7.06 24.90 -10.90
C HIS A 383 7.50 23.55 -10.32
N LEU A 384 8.61 23.02 -10.82
CA LEU A 384 9.20 21.77 -10.39
C LEU A 384 10.13 22.00 -9.20
N LEU A 385 10.32 20.98 -8.37
CA LEU A 385 11.24 21.04 -7.23
C LEU A 385 12.40 20.06 -7.39
N PRO A 386 13.65 20.43 -7.04
CA PRO A 386 14.74 19.46 -6.94
C PRO A 386 14.47 18.46 -5.81
N PHE A 387 14.86 17.19 -5.96
CA PHE A 387 14.68 16.20 -4.89
C PHE A 387 15.78 16.27 -3.83
N GLY A 388 15.47 16.03 -2.56
CA GLY A 388 16.44 15.54 -1.57
C GLY A 388 17.18 16.60 -0.74
N TRP A 389 16.90 17.90 -0.87
CA TRP A 389 17.55 18.90 -0.03
C TRP A 389 16.95 18.92 1.38
N ALA A 390 17.79 18.92 2.39
CA ALA A 390 17.40 19.03 3.79
C ALA A 390 18.42 19.82 4.61
N LEU A 391 17.93 20.51 5.64
CA LEU A 391 18.76 21.13 6.68
C LEU A 391 18.80 20.19 7.88
N VAL A 392 19.99 20.01 8.47
CA VAL A 392 20.17 19.26 9.72
C VAL A 392 20.79 20.17 10.76
N GLU A 393 20.10 20.37 11.88
CA GLU A 393 20.58 21.10 13.06
C GLU A 393 21.25 20.11 14.03
N ILE A 394 22.35 20.54 14.65
CA ILE A 394 23.13 19.81 15.65
C ILE A 394 22.85 20.43 17.02
N ASP A 395 22.39 19.63 17.97
CA ASP A 395 22.00 20.05 19.32
C ASP A 395 21.23 21.38 19.35
N PRO A 396 20.10 21.48 18.62
CA PRO A 396 19.37 22.72 18.58
C PRO A 396 18.88 23.10 19.99
N GLN A 397 19.31 24.28 20.45
CA GLN A 397 18.94 24.87 21.75
C GLN A 397 17.75 25.84 21.61
N GLU A 398 17.71 26.58 20.51
CA GLU A 398 16.70 27.59 20.20
C GLU A 398 16.06 27.29 18.85
N ASP A 399 14.88 27.86 18.60
CA ASP A 399 14.20 27.74 17.32
C ASP A 399 14.81 28.70 16.29
N LEU A 400 14.89 28.22 15.05
CA LEU A 400 15.16 29.03 13.87
C LEU A 400 13.81 29.60 13.40
N ALA A 401 13.52 30.85 13.74
CA ALA A 401 12.20 31.47 13.59
C ALA A 401 11.77 31.65 12.12
N GLU A 402 12.69 32.07 11.24
CA GLU A 402 12.44 32.16 9.80
C GLU A 402 12.19 30.78 9.18
N LEU A 403 12.97 29.77 9.58
CA LEU A 403 12.80 28.38 9.11
C LEU A 403 11.46 27.81 9.57
N ARG A 404 11.09 28.03 10.84
CA ARG A 404 9.81 27.62 11.40
C ARG A 404 8.65 28.31 10.69
N ALA A 405 8.71 29.64 10.52
CA ALA A 405 7.69 30.40 9.81
C ALA A 405 7.56 29.96 8.33
N TRP A 406 8.66 29.59 7.68
CA TRP A 406 8.61 29.02 6.34
C TRP A 406 7.90 27.66 6.33
N CYS A 407 8.21 26.78 7.28
CA CYS A 407 7.54 25.49 7.43
C CYS A 407 6.03 25.65 7.68
N ASP A 408 5.64 26.59 8.54
CA ASP A 408 4.24 26.88 8.84
C ASP A 408 3.47 27.36 7.59
N ARG A 409 4.10 28.17 6.73
CA ARG A 409 3.52 28.55 5.42
C ARG A 409 3.38 27.37 4.48
N GLN A 410 4.37 26.48 4.41
CA GLN A 410 4.29 25.27 3.57
C GLN A 410 3.16 24.34 4.03
N ALA A 411 2.91 24.27 5.35
CA ALA A 411 1.87 23.42 5.93
C ALA A 411 0.46 23.79 5.45
N GLN A 412 0.19 25.06 5.17
CA GLN A 412 -1.13 25.55 4.73
C GLN A 412 -1.59 24.97 3.38
N SER A 413 -0.66 24.60 2.51
CA SER A 413 -0.96 24.03 1.18
C SER A 413 -1.13 22.51 1.17
N ARG A 414 -1.05 21.85 2.32
CA ARG A 414 -1.08 20.39 2.42
C ARG A 414 -2.52 19.86 2.45
N PRO A 415 -2.75 18.64 1.93
CA PRO A 415 -4.00 17.93 2.16
C PRO A 415 -4.27 17.74 3.65
N ASP A 416 -5.53 17.96 4.07
CA ASP A 416 -5.96 17.69 5.44
C ASP A 416 -6.08 16.18 5.68
N MET A 417 -4.96 15.58 6.09
CA MET A 417 -4.90 14.16 6.42
C MET A 417 -5.70 13.79 7.67
N ALA A 418 -6.00 14.74 8.57
CA ALA A 418 -6.86 14.45 9.72
C ALA A 418 -8.28 14.21 9.24
N SER A 419 -8.81 15.09 8.38
CA SER A 419 -10.12 14.90 7.76
C SER A 419 -10.21 13.64 6.91
N ILE A 420 -9.19 13.35 6.08
CA ILE A 420 -9.17 12.14 5.23
C ILE A 420 -9.21 10.87 6.08
N ARG A 421 -8.44 10.82 7.17
CA ARG A 421 -8.42 9.65 8.08
C ARG A 421 -9.72 9.51 8.87
N ALA A 422 -10.32 10.61 9.31
CA ALA A 422 -11.61 10.58 9.99
C ALA A 422 -12.70 10.00 9.09
N GLY A 423 -12.81 10.51 7.85
CA GLY A 423 -13.78 9.98 6.88
C GLY A 423 -13.52 8.52 6.51
N PHE A 424 -12.24 8.10 6.42
CA PHE A 424 -11.91 6.69 6.21
C PHE A 424 -12.30 5.80 7.40
N ALA A 425 -12.07 6.25 8.64
CA ALA A 425 -12.43 5.50 9.84
C ALA A 425 -13.95 5.31 9.94
N GLU A 426 -14.73 6.34 9.63
CA GLU A 426 -16.20 6.27 9.57
C GLU A 426 -16.66 5.28 8.49
N ALA A 427 -16.15 5.41 7.26
CA ALA A 427 -16.50 4.50 6.17
C ALA A 427 -16.14 3.04 6.50
N ARG A 428 -15.00 2.81 7.16
CA ARG A 428 -14.58 1.49 7.62
C ARG A 428 -15.51 0.92 8.70
N ALA A 429 -15.92 1.73 9.67
CA ALA A 429 -16.85 1.31 10.72
C ALA A 429 -18.21 0.89 10.12
N VAL A 430 -18.72 1.66 9.15
CA VAL A 430 -19.96 1.31 8.42
C VAL A 430 -19.80 -0.01 7.66
N ALA A 431 -18.68 -0.20 6.95
CA ALA A 431 -18.41 -1.44 6.21
C ALA A 431 -18.29 -2.67 7.15
N GLU A 432 -17.64 -2.51 8.31
CA GLU A 432 -17.52 -3.56 9.33
C GLU A 432 -18.89 -3.95 9.90
N GLN A 433 -19.76 -2.97 10.20
CA GLN A 433 -21.13 -3.23 10.66
C GLN A 433 -21.98 -3.94 9.60
N GLN A 434 -21.92 -3.51 8.33
CA GLN A 434 -22.63 -4.18 7.24
C GLN A 434 -22.15 -5.63 7.05
N ALA A 435 -20.84 -5.86 7.13
CA ALA A 435 -20.28 -7.20 7.04
C ALA A 435 -20.72 -8.11 8.20
N GLU A 436 -20.81 -7.57 9.41
CA GLU A 436 -21.33 -8.29 10.57
C GLU A 436 -22.81 -8.62 10.43
N GLN A 437 -23.64 -7.67 9.98
CA GLN A 437 -25.06 -7.89 9.71
C GLN A 437 -25.27 -8.98 8.66
N LEU A 438 -24.51 -8.97 7.56
CA LEU A 438 -24.58 -10.00 6.52
C LEU A 438 -24.16 -11.38 7.05
N ARG A 439 -23.11 -11.46 7.89
CA ARG A 439 -22.69 -12.71 8.53
C ARG A 439 -23.75 -13.24 9.49
N ALA A 440 -24.35 -12.37 10.30
CA ALA A 440 -25.42 -12.72 11.21
C ALA A 440 -26.65 -13.24 10.45
N ALA A 441 -27.05 -12.55 9.37
CA ALA A 441 -28.16 -12.97 8.53
C ALA A 441 -27.90 -14.33 7.85
N SER A 442 -26.69 -14.54 7.32
CA SER A 442 -26.30 -15.83 6.72
C SER A 442 -26.26 -16.97 7.75
N ALA A 443 -25.72 -16.72 8.95
CA ALA A 443 -25.71 -17.69 10.04
C ALA A 443 -27.13 -18.04 10.50
N ALA A 444 -28.01 -17.03 10.62
CA ALA A 444 -29.42 -17.23 10.96
C ALA A 444 -30.16 -18.06 9.89
N ALA A 445 -29.91 -17.79 8.60
CA ALA A 445 -30.49 -18.56 7.51
C ALA A 445 -30.02 -20.04 7.52
N LEU A 446 -28.72 -20.28 7.74
CA LEU A 446 -28.17 -21.62 7.87
C LEU A 446 -28.71 -22.36 9.10
N ALA A 447 -28.90 -21.66 10.22
CA ALA A 447 -29.49 -22.24 11.42
C ALA A 447 -30.97 -22.59 11.20
N ALA A 448 -31.75 -21.70 10.57
CA ALA A 448 -33.14 -21.95 10.23
C ALA A 448 -33.31 -23.15 9.26
N GLU A 449 -32.41 -23.26 8.27
CA GLU A 449 -32.39 -24.39 7.34
C GLU A 449 -32.06 -25.71 8.05
N LYS A 450 -31.03 -25.71 8.92
CA LYS A 450 -30.68 -26.89 9.73
C LYS A 450 -31.83 -27.32 10.65
N GLU A 451 -32.50 -26.35 11.27
CA GLU A 451 -33.67 -26.60 12.11
C GLU A 451 -34.82 -27.21 11.30
N ARG A 452 -35.10 -26.68 10.10
CA ARG A 452 -36.11 -27.25 9.20
C ARG A 452 -35.79 -28.70 8.84
N LEU A 453 -34.54 -28.97 8.42
CA LEU A 453 -34.10 -30.32 8.08
C LEU A 453 -34.14 -31.27 9.28
N ALA A 454 -33.80 -30.80 10.48
CA ALA A 454 -33.89 -31.60 11.71
C ALA A 454 -35.35 -31.93 12.05
N GLN A 455 -36.27 -30.96 11.91
CA GLN A 455 -37.70 -31.19 12.10
C GLN A 455 -38.29 -32.16 11.07
N GLU A 456 -37.89 -32.05 9.80
CA GLU A 456 -38.28 -32.99 8.74
C GLU A 456 -37.74 -34.39 9.00
N ALA A 457 -36.47 -34.52 9.40
CA ALA A 457 -35.85 -35.78 9.75
C ALA A 457 -36.48 -36.43 10.99
N GLU A 458 -36.82 -35.64 12.02
CA GLU A 458 -37.54 -36.12 13.21
C GLU A 458 -38.96 -36.58 12.84
N ARG A 459 -39.67 -35.85 11.99
CA ARG A 459 -40.97 -36.30 11.46
C ARG A 459 -40.85 -37.59 10.66
N ALA A 460 -39.83 -37.71 9.81
CA ALA A 460 -39.57 -38.93 9.04
C ALA A 460 -39.23 -40.11 9.97
N ARG A 461 -38.35 -39.92 10.97
CA ARG A 461 -38.03 -40.94 11.98
C ARG A 461 -39.25 -41.38 12.78
N ARG A 462 -40.12 -40.44 13.19
CA ARG A 462 -41.38 -40.78 13.85
C ARG A 462 -42.26 -41.63 12.95
N LYS A 463 -42.40 -41.29 11.66
CA LYS A 463 -43.15 -42.10 10.69
C LYS A 463 -42.51 -43.48 10.47
N GLU A 464 -41.19 -43.58 10.43
CA GLU A 464 -40.49 -44.87 10.29
C GLU A 464 -40.56 -45.73 11.56
N ALA A 465 -40.60 -45.12 12.76
CA ALA A 465 -40.76 -45.83 14.02
C ALA A 465 -42.19 -46.36 14.25
N LEU A 466 -43.18 -45.85 13.50
CA LEU A 466 -44.53 -46.41 13.49
C LEU A 466 -44.51 -47.78 12.80
N GLY A 467 -45.17 -48.78 13.41
CA GLY A 467 -45.49 -50.05 12.76
C GLY A 467 -46.36 -49.84 11.51
N PRO A 468 -46.42 -50.82 10.59
CA PRO A 468 -47.15 -50.70 9.32
C PRO A 468 -48.61 -50.26 9.51
N GLU A 469 -49.27 -50.72 10.58
CA GLU A 469 -50.65 -50.40 10.95
C GLU A 469 -50.80 -48.92 11.36
N MET A 470 -49.87 -48.43 12.19
CA MET A 470 -49.89 -47.04 12.65
C MET A 470 -49.54 -46.05 11.54
N ARG A 471 -48.73 -46.45 10.54
CA ARG A 471 -48.47 -45.65 9.34
C ARG A 471 -49.72 -45.48 8.49
N GLU A 472 -50.52 -46.54 8.32
CA GLU A 472 -51.77 -46.49 7.56
C GLU A 472 -52.81 -45.58 8.24
N ILE A 473 -52.84 -45.55 9.58
CA ILE A 473 -53.64 -44.59 10.36
C ILE A 473 -53.13 -43.16 10.17
N ASP A 474 -51.83 -42.93 10.24
CA ASP A 474 -51.24 -41.59 10.07
C ASP A 474 -51.47 -41.03 8.65
N GLU A 475 -51.31 -41.86 7.61
CA GLU A 475 -51.63 -41.48 6.22
C GLU A 475 -53.11 -41.17 6.02
N PHE A 476 -53.99 -41.89 6.72
CA PHE A 476 -55.42 -41.59 6.74
C PHE A 476 -55.67 -40.23 7.38
N VAL A 477 -55.12 -39.96 8.57
CA VAL A 477 -55.29 -38.67 9.26
C VAL A 477 -54.75 -37.51 8.42
N ASP A 478 -53.56 -37.66 7.83
CA ASP A 478 -52.95 -36.64 6.97
C ASP A 478 -53.83 -36.32 5.74
N ALA A 479 -54.34 -37.34 5.05
CA ALA A 479 -55.22 -37.15 3.89
C ALA A 479 -56.54 -36.45 4.27
N TYR A 480 -57.10 -36.78 5.43
CA TYR A 480 -58.33 -36.17 5.91
C TYR A 480 -58.14 -34.74 6.42
N ARG A 481 -57.00 -34.44 7.04
CA ARG A 481 -56.64 -33.08 7.45
C ARG A 481 -56.50 -32.17 6.22
N GLN A 482 -55.75 -32.61 5.20
CA GLN A 482 -55.61 -31.86 3.95
C GLN A 482 -56.96 -31.62 3.26
N ARG A 483 -57.86 -32.62 3.27
CA ARG A 483 -59.19 -32.47 2.67
C ARG A 483 -60.08 -31.52 3.47
N ALA A 484 -60.04 -31.58 4.79
CA ALA A 484 -60.79 -30.64 5.65
C ALA A 484 -60.36 -29.19 5.39
N ASP A 485 -59.06 -28.94 5.23
CA ASP A 485 -58.52 -27.61 4.91
C ASP A 485 -58.97 -27.14 3.51
N GLN A 486 -58.98 -28.03 2.51
CA GLN A 486 -59.49 -27.73 1.16
C GLN A 486 -60.98 -27.37 1.16
N LEU A 487 -61.77 -28.08 1.98
CA LEU A 487 -63.22 -27.88 2.04
C LEU A 487 -63.59 -26.59 2.80
N ARG A 488 -62.67 -26.00 3.59
CA ARG A 488 -62.88 -24.76 4.37
C ARG A 488 -64.20 -24.75 5.15
N GLY A 489 -64.52 -25.86 5.81
CA GLY A 489 -65.77 -26.05 6.58
C GLY A 489 -66.93 -26.65 5.80
N GLY A 490 -66.80 -26.84 4.48
CA GLY A 490 -67.68 -27.69 3.68
C GLY A 490 -67.49 -29.18 3.99
N LYS A 491 -68.43 -30.01 3.55
CA LYS A 491 -68.38 -31.47 3.71
C LYS A 491 -68.71 -32.18 2.42
N ASP A 492 -67.96 -33.24 2.13
CA ASP A 492 -68.26 -34.16 1.04
C ASP A 492 -69.57 -34.92 1.33
N LYS A 493 -70.26 -35.32 0.27
CA LYS A 493 -71.47 -36.15 0.40
C LYS A 493 -71.09 -37.55 0.93
N PRO A 494 -71.99 -38.24 1.64
CA PRO A 494 -71.80 -39.65 2.00
C PRO A 494 -71.50 -40.53 0.78
N ASN A 495 -70.81 -41.65 0.98
CA ASN A 495 -70.45 -42.64 -0.05
C ASN A 495 -69.52 -42.14 -1.17
N THR A 496 -68.86 -41.00 -0.96
CA THR A 496 -67.80 -40.50 -1.85
C THR A 496 -66.43 -41.06 -1.48
N ALA A 497 -65.39 -40.66 -2.22
CA ALA A 497 -64.03 -41.20 -2.11
C ALA A 497 -63.45 -41.21 -0.68
N TYR A 498 -63.67 -40.16 0.11
CA TYR A 498 -63.21 -40.12 1.50
C TYR A 498 -64.02 -41.11 2.36
N HIS A 499 -65.36 -41.13 2.27
CA HIS A 499 -66.17 -42.13 2.99
C HIS A 499 -65.73 -43.58 2.72
N GLN A 500 -65.45 -43.93 1.47
CA GLN A 500 -64.92 -45.25 1.10
C GLN A 500 -63.50 -45.50 1.62
N ARG A 501 -62.67 -44.46 1.75
CA ARG A 501 -61.33 -44.55 2.33
C ARG A 501 -61.36 -44.84 3.84
N ALA A 502 -62.33 -44.29 4.58
CA ALA A 502 -62.53 -44.64 5.99
C ALA A 502 -63.02 -46.06 6.17
N GLN A 503 -63.91 -46.52 5.28
CA GLN A 503 -64.34 -47.91 5.29
C GLN A 503 -63.16 -48.87 5.04
N ARG A 504 -62.31 -48.58 4.05
CA ARG A 504 -61.09 -49.38 3.79
C ARG A 504 -60.13 -49.42 4.97
N LEU A 505 -59.89 -48.29 5.64
CA LEU A 505 -59.07 -48.27 6.86
C LEU A 505 -59.69 -49.15 7.95
N ALA A 506 -61.00 -49.11 8.12
CA ALA A 506 -61.68 -49.94 9.11
C ALA A 506 -61.63 -51.44 8.78
N GLU A 507 -61.68 -51.80 7.50
CA GLU A 507 -61.52 -53.16 7.01
C GLU A 507 -60.08 -53.67 7.23
N SER A 508 -59.05 -52.86 6.91
CA SER A 508 -57.65 -53.16 7.23
C SER A 508 -57.46 -53.38 8.73
N ALA A 509 -58.02 -52.46 9.54
CA ALA A 509 -57.91 -52.48 11.00
C ALA A 509 -58.60 -53.66 11.68
N ALA A 510 -59.50 -54.36 10.99
CA ALA A 510 -60.18 -55.53 11.54
C ALA A 510 -59.21 -56.66 11.91
N ASN A 511 -58.00 -56.68 11.34
CA ASN A 511 -56.98 -57.71 11.58
C ASN A 511 -55.77 -57.20 12.39
N TRP A 512 -55.83 -55.98 12.95
CA TRP A 512 -54.72 -55.41 13.71
C TRP A 512 -54.78 -55.75 15.21
N GLY A 513 -53.72 -55.41 15.94
CA GLY A 513 -53.67 -55.51 17.39
C GLY A 513 -54.68 -54.59 18.09
N ALA A 514 -55.00 -54.87 19.36
CA ALA A 514 -56.04 -54.15 20.09
C ALA A 514 -55.73 -52.65 20.26
N ASN A 515 -54.45 -52.27 20.34
CA ASN A 515 -54.03 -50.87 20.47
C ASN A 515 -54.18 -50.11 19.15
N GLU A 516 -53.79 -50.72 18.04
CA GLU A 516 -53.86 -50.17 16.69
C GLU A 516 -55.32 -50.08 16.21
N THR A 517 -56.13 -51.09 16.52
CA THR A 517 -57.58 -51.09 16.26
C THR A 517 -58.29 -49.95 16.99
N ARG A 518 -57.95 -49.71 18.26
CA ARG A 518 -58.45 -48.55 19.03
C ARG A 518 -58.04 -47.23 18.40
N ALA A 519 -56.78 -47.11 17.95
CA ALA A 519 -56.27 -45.91 17.30
C ALA A 519 -56.97 -45.63 15.96
N ALA A 520 -57.22 -46.66 15.15
CA ALA A 520 -57.95 -46.54 13.88
C ALA A 520 -59.41 -46.08 14.08
N VAL A 521 -60.10 -46.66 15.06
CA VAL A 521 -61.47 -46.26 15.43
C VAL A 521 -61.50 -44.79 15.85
N ALA A 522 -60.57 -44.37 16.72
CA ALA A 522 -60.48 -42.99 17.17
C ALA A 522 -60.22 -42.02 16.00
N ALA A 523 -59.28 -42.35 15.11
CA ALA A 523 -58.96 -41.54 13.93
C ALA A 523 -60.16 -41.38 12.98
N ILE A 524 -60.89 -42.47 12.70
CA ILE A 524 -62.08 -42.44 11.83
C ILE A 524 -63.17 -41.58 12.47
N GLU A 525 -63.43 -41.74 13.76
CA GLU A 525 -64.47 -40.98 14.48
C GLU A 525 -64.15 -39.49 14.58
N GLU A 526 -62.88 -39.14 14.71
CA GLU A 526 -62.46 -37.76 14.77
C GLU A 526 -62.53 -37.08 13.40
N TRP A 527 -62.00 -37.72 12.35
CA TRP A 527 -61.73 -37.06 11.07
C TRP A 527 -62.84 -37.23 10.03
N LEU A 528 -63.55 -38.36 10.00
CA LEU A 528 -64.59 -38.59 9.00
C LEU A 528 -65.75 -37.59 9.09
N PRO A 529 -66.30 -37.25 10.27
CA PRO A 529 -67.38 -36.26 10.38
C PRO A 529 -66.95 -34.83 10.02
N LYS A 530 -65.64 -34.53 10.04
CA LYS A 530 -65.09 -33.22 9.65
C LYS A 530 -65.01 -33.06 8.14
N VAL A 531 -64.88 -34.17 7.40
CA VAL A 531 -64.71 -34.17 5.93
C VAL A 531 -65.96 -34.60 5.19
N VAL A 532 -66.76 -35.52 5.75
CA VAL A 532 -67.96 -36.09 5.11
C VAL A 532 -69.20 -35.73 5.95
N THR A 533 -70.33 -35.51 5.27
CA THR A 533 -71.62 -35.20 5.89
C THR A 533 -72.20 -36.43 6.58
N ILE A 534 -71.66 -36.77 7.75
CA ILE A 534 -72.15 -37.84 8.62
C ILE A 534 -72.00 -37.39 10.08
N ASP A 535 -73.03 -37.56 10.89
CA ASP A 535 -72.93 -37.28 12.34
C ASP A 535 -72.28 -38.47 13.06
N LEU A 536 -71.63 -38.20 14.19
CA LEU A 536 -70.87 -39.21 14.93
C LEU A 536 -71.76 -40.38 15.42
N LYS A 537 -73.03 -40.13 15.73
CA LYS A 537 -73.96 -41.16 16.22
C LYS A 537 -74.36 -42.10 15.09
N SER A 538 -74.58 -41.56 13.89
CA SER A 538 -74.84 -42.35 12.68
C SER A 538 -73.60 -43.10 12.22
N LEU A 539 -72.42 -42.46 12.28
CA LEU A 539 -71.15 -43.09 11.95
C LEU A 539 -70.87 -44.31 12.85
N ARG A 540 -71.06 -44.19 14.17
CA ARG A 540 -70.88 -45.31 15.11
C ARG A 540 -71.84 -46.49 14.91
N ARG A 541 -72.94 -46.27 14.18
CA ARG A 541 -73.94 -47.30 13.84
C ARG A 541 -73.69 -47.95 12.48
N THR A 542 -72.72 -47.50 11.70
CA THR A 542 -72.40 -48.17 10.44
C THR A 542 -71.89 -49.59 10.73
N PRO A 543 -72.31 -50.60 9.95
CA PRO A 543 -71.97 -52.00 10.24
C PRO A 543 -70.47 -52.25 10.39
N TRP A 544 -69.67 -51.61 9.53
CA TRP A 544 -68.21 -51.75 9.52
C TRP A 544 -67.53 -51.08 10.73
N LEU A 545 -67.97 -49.90 11.17
CA LEU A 545 -67.37 -49.24 12.34
C LEU A 545 -67.89 -49.82 13.66
N ALA A 546 -69.15 -50.23 13.72
CA ALA A 546 -69.73 -50.88 14.91
C ALA A 546 -69.03 -52.22 15.21
N ALA A 547 -68.75 -53.02 14.16
CA ALA A 547 -67.98 -54.24 14.28
C ALA A 547 -66.54 -53.97 14.78
N LEU A 548 -65.87 -52.98 14.19
CA LEU A 548 -64.50 -52.61 14.58
C LEU A 548 -64.43 -52.07 16.03
N ARG A 549 -65.40 -51.25 16.44
CA ARG A 549 -65.52 -50.72 17.82
C ARG A 549 -65.69 -51.82 18.86
N THR A 550 -66.49 -52.83 18.55
CA THR A 550 -66.72 -53.97 19.46
C THR A 550 -65.43 -54.76 19.66
N ARG A 551 -64.66 -54.95 18.59
CA ARG A 551 -63.36 -55.62 18.62
C ARG A 551 -62.26 -54.81 19.32
N ALA A 552 -62.36 -53.48 19.33
CA ALA A 552 -61.44 -52.61 20.04
C ALA A 552 -61.64 -52.58 21.58
N GLN A 553 -62.81 -53.05 22.05
CA GLN A 553 -63.23 -53.08 23.46
C GLN A 553 -63.05 -54.45 24.13
N GLY A 554 -62.89 -55.52 23.35
CA GLY A 554 -62.44 -56.83 23.82
C GLY A 554 -60.92 -56.92 23.79
#